data_AF-A0A937V983-F1
#
_entry.id   AF-A0A937V983-F1
#
_cell.length_a   1.000
_cell.length_b   1.000
_cell.length_c   1.000
_cell.angle_alpha   90.00
_cell.angle_beta   90.00
_cell.angle_gamma   90.00
#
_symmetry.space_group_name_H-M   'P 1'
#
loop_
_entity.id
_entity.type
_entity.pdbx_description
1 polymer ?
#
loop_
_entity_poly.entity_id
_entity_poly.type
_entity_poly.pdbx_seq_one_letter_code
_entity_poly.pdbx_strand_id
1 'polypeptide(L)'
;LRDPKEGAEQRVDIALQGPKSREILLALGCDAEVARKLRRLPWAGVMEGVFGGFDLVVSRTGYTGERVAFELFIHPEKSVELWKVLLKVGAPLGLKPVGLGARDSLRTEAGLPLYGHEMAGSHGLGVGHAGFGSYCKTNKPWFIGRQAFLEQEAARDGEVVRFRFETKGVRMAHSGDPIVDARGTVIGYVTSCAVDREGYLLGQAYLQRRATAEGTPIGVYQGASGDPLKPVKRLRPGDRTPVPTPARVLSRFPR
;
A
#
# COMPACT_ATOMS: atom_id res chain seq x y z
N LEU A 1 6.00 -5.51 -22.70
CA LEU A 1 6.00 -4.04 -22.41
C LEU A 1 7.35 -3.48 -21.94
N ARG A 2 8.07 -4.01 -20.94
CA ARG A 2 9.37 -3.42 -20.54
C ARG A 2 10.59 -3.97 -21.30
N ASP A 3 10.44 -5.11 -21.97
CA ASP A 3 11.52 -5.77 -22.73
C ASP A 3 11.90 -4.94 -23.97
N PRO A 4 13.20 -4.66 -24.20
CA PRO A 4 13.64 -3.99 -25.43
C PRO A 4 13.18 -4.64 -26.74
N LYS A 5 12.87 -5.95 -26.73
CA LYS A 5 12.32 -6.68 -27.90
C LYS A 5 10.97 -6.15 -28.37
N GLU A 6 10.26 -5.41 -27.53
CA GLU A 6 8.96 -4.81 -27.85
C GLU A 6 9.11 -3.59 -28.77
N GLY A 7 10.33 -3.07 -28.96
CA GLY A 7 10.60 -1.93 -29.85
C GLY A 7 9.72 -0.73 -29.51
N ALA A 8 8.95 -0.25 -30.49
CA ALA A 8 8.03 0.87 -30.31
C ALA A 8 6.93 0.62 -29.26
N GLU A 9 6.60 -0.64 -28.96
CA GLU A 9 5.64 -1.02 -27.92
C GLU A 9 6.27 -1.11 -26.51
N GLN A 10 7.54 -0.75 -26.38
CA GLN A 10 8.16 -0.65 -25.07
C GLN A 10 7.50 0.45 -24.25
N ARG A 11 7.25 0.19 -22.97
CA ARG A 11 6.61 1.09 -22.02
C ARG A 11 7.30 1.05 -20.66
N VAL A 12 7.51 2.23 -20.08
CA VAL A 12 7.81 2.47 -18.67
C VAL A 12 6.71 3.32 -18.07
N ASP A 13 6.60 3.30 -16.74
CA ASP A 13 5.49 3.87 -16.01
C ASP A 13 5.92 5.11 -15.20
N ILE A 14 5.12 6.17 -15.27
CA ILE A 14 5.18 7.35 -14.41
C ILE A 14 3.82 7.52 -13.73
N ALA A 15 3.81 7.36 -12.42
CA ALA A 15 2.62 7.57 -11.60
C ALA A 15 2.32 9.07 -11.40
N LEU A 16 1.11 9.50 -11.76
CA LEU A 16 0.60 10.84 -11.50
C LEU A 16 -0.62 10.76 -10.57
N GLN A 17 -0.37 10.96 -9.28
CA GLN A 17 -1.31 10.67 -8.20
C GLN A 17 -1.80 11.98 -7.55
N GLY A 18 -3.09 12.06 -7.20
CA GLY A 18 -3.66 13.17 -6.45
C GLY A 18 -4.79 13.91 -7.18
N PRO A 19 -5.56 14.75 -6.47
CA PRO A 19 -6.81 15.32 -6.96
C PRO A 19 -6.65 16.16 -8.24
N LYS A 20 -5.49 16.79 -8.43
CA LYS A 20 -5.17 17.63 -9.60
C LYS A 20 -4.50 16.88 -10.76
N SER A 21 -4.26 15.58 -10.62
CA SER A 21 -3.59 14.76 -11.65
C SER A 21 -4.25 14.86 -13.02
N ARG A 22 -5.59 14.88 -13.06
CA ARG A 22 -6.35 15.04 -14.32
C ARG A 22 -6.12 16.40 -14.97
N GLU A 23 -6.14 17.47 -14.18
CA GLU A 23 -5.93 18.84 -14.67
C GLU A 23 -4.51 18.99 -15.22
N ILE A 24 -3.52 18.43 -14.53
CA ILE A 24 -2.12 18.42 -14.97
C ILE A 24 -1.98 17.67 -16.30
N LEU A 25 -2.59 16.48 -16.43
CA LEU A 25 -2.54 15.68 -17.66
C LEU A 25 -3.23 16.40 -18.83
N LEU A 26 -4.36 17.09 -18.59
CA LEU A 26 -5.01 17.92 -19.61
C LEU A 26 -4.19 19.15 -20.00
N ALA A 27 -3.43 19.72 -19.05
CA ALA A 27 -2.59 20.90 -19.29
C ALA A 27 -1.36 20.60 -20.15
N LEU A 28 -1.00 19.33 -20.36
CA LEU A 28 -0.04 18.95 -21.41
C LEU A 28 -0.55 19.29 -22.82
N GLY A 29 -1.86 19.43 -22.98
CA GLY A 29 -2.53 19.63 -24.27
C GLY A 29 -2.84 18.30 -24.94
N CYS A 30 -4.05 18.16 -25.49
CA CYS A 30 -4.48 17.01 -26.29
C CYS A 30 -5.65 17.46 -27.15
N ASP A 31 -6.06 16.65 -28.11
CA ASP A 31 -7.28 16.94 -28.87
C ASP A 31 -8.55 16.83 -27.99
N ALA A 32 -9.65 17.37 -28.49
CA ALA A 32 -10.92 17.40 -27.76
C ALA A 32 -11.50 16.01 -27.47
N GLU A 33 -11.22 15.02 -28.33
CA GLU A 33 -11.72 13.66 -28.16
C GLU A 33 -10.99 12.94 -27.01
N VAL A 34 -9.66 13.02 -27.00
CA VAL A 34 -8.78 12.50 -25.93
C VAL A 34 -9.12 13.16 -24.61
N ALA A 35 -9.29 14.49 -24.58
CA ALA A 35 -9.71 15.20 -23.37
C ALA A 35 -11.06 14.71 -22.83
N ARG A 36 -12.03 14.46 -23.72
CA ARG A 36 -13.36 13.93 -23.35
C ARG A 36 -13.26 12.49 -22.83
N LYS A 37 -12.46 11.63 -23.46
CA LYS A 37 -12.19 10.25 -23.00
C LYS A 37 -11.58 10.25 -21.61
N LEU A 38 -10.53 11.04 -21.38
CA LEU A 38 -9.86 11.14 -20.08
C LEU A 38 -10.81 11.58 -18.97
N ARG A 39 -11.67 12.57 -19.22
CA ARG A 39 -12.64 13.06 -18.21
C ARG A 39 -13.67 12.00 -17.81
N ARG A 40 -13.99 11.07 -18.72
CA ARG A 40 -14.98 10.01 -18.54
C ARG A 40 -14.37 8.66 -18.15
N LEU A 41 -13.04 8.55 -18.12
CA LEU A 41 -12.34 7.31 -17.83
C LEU A 41 -12.75 6.78 -16.44
N PRO A 42 -13.40 5.60 -16.34
CA PRO A 42 -13.79 5.04 -15.06
C PRO A 42 -12.56 4.57 -14.28
N TRP A 43 -12.72 4.34 -12.96
CA TRP A 43 -11.66 3.70 -12.18
C TRP A 43 -11.32 2.33 -12.77
N ALA A 44 -10.04 1.98 -12.80
CA ALA A 44 -9.49 0.81 -13.50
C ALA A 44 -9.74 0.79 -15.03
N GLY A 45 -10.16 1.92 -15.60
CA GLY A 45 -10.24 2.10 -17.05
C GLY A 45 -8.87 2.42 -17.65
N VAL A 46 -8.67 1.98 -18.90
CA VAL A 46 -7.46 2.24 -19.69
C VAL A 46 -7.86 2.96 -20.99
N MET A 47 -7.02 3.88 -21.44
CA MET A 47 -7.15 4.52 -22.74
C MET A 47 -5.78 4.80 -23.35
N GLU A 48 -5.74 4.93 -24.67
CA GLU A 48 -4.60 5.47 -25.42
C GLU A 48 -4.88 6.92 -25.84
N GLY A 49 -3.83 7.72 -25.95
CA GLY A 49 -3.94 9.09 -26.48
C GLY A 49 -2.64 9.85 -26.49
N VAL A 50 -2.58 10.88 -27.33
CA VAL A 50 -1.43 11.78 -27.44
C VAL A 50 -1.65 13.00 -26.54
N PHE A 51 -0.73 13.24 -25.60
CA PHE A 51 -0.74 14.37 -24.69
C PHE A 51 0.55 15.16 -24.83
N GLY A 52 0.50 16.42 -25.26
CA GLY A 52 1.67 17.27 -25.45
C GLY A 52 2.69 16.70 -26.43
N GLY A 53 2.23 15.90 -27.42
CA GLY A 53 3.09 15.18 -28.35
C GLY A 53 3.63 13.83 -27.84
N PHE A 54 3.29 13.43 -26.61
CA PHE A 54 3.65 12.13 -26.05
C PHE A 54 2.54 11.11 -26.31
N ASP A 55 2.88 10.00 -26.95
CA ASP A 55 1.99 8.84 -27.09
C ASP A 55 1.96 8.05 -25.76
N LEU A 56 0.78 7.98 -25.13
CA LEU A 56 0.59 7.41 -23.80
C LEU A 56 -0.51 6.34 -23.81
N VAL A 57 -0.24 5.25 -23.08
CA VAL A 57 -1.32 4.45 -22.48
C VAL A 57 -1.56 4.99 -21.06
N VAL A 58 -2.79 5.36 -20.76
CA VAL A 58 -3.21 5.96 -19.49
C VAL A 58 -4.17 5.01 -18.78
N SER A 59 -3.81 4.60 -17.56
CA SER A 59 -4.70 3.85 -16.68
C SER A 59 -5.17 4.74 -15.53
N ARG A 60 -6.48 4.75 -15.24
CA ARG A 60 -7.01 5.42 -14.04
C ARG A 60 -6.93 4.47 -12.84
N THR A 61 -5.74 4.36 -12.30
CA THR A 61 -5.40 3.54 -11.13
C THR A 61 -4.38 4.27 -10.26
N GLY A 62 -4.19 3.80 -9.02
CA GLY A 62 -3.21 4.38 -8.13
C GLY A 62 -2.91 3.52 -6.92
N TYR A 63 -1.73 3.74 -6.35
CA TYR A 63 -1.23 3.01 -5.18
C TYR A 63 -1.06 3.90 -3.94
N THR A 64 -1.63 5.11 -3.96
CA THR A 64 -1.54 6.08 -2.85
C THR A 64 -2.83 6.25 -2.07
N GLY A 65 -3.93 5.61 -2.48
CA GLY A 65 -5.27 5.83 -1.92
C GLY A 65 -5.99 7.08 -2.44
N GLU A 66 -5.36 7.84 -3.35
CA GLU A 66 -5.97 9.02 -3.97
C GLU A 66 -7.17 8.66 -4.86
N ARG A 67 -8.25 9.45 -4.77
CA ARG A 67 -9.48 9.23 -5.55
C ARG A 67 -9.30 9.51 -7.05
N VAL A 68 -8.33 10.35 -7.38
CA VAL A 68 -7.94 10.66 -8.75
C VAL A 68 -6.45 10.36 -8.87
N ALA A 69 -6.15 9.40 -9.71
CA ALA A 69 -4.82 8.86 -9.89
C ALA A 69 -4.72 8.28 -11.30
N PHE A 70 -3.54 8.42 -11.90
CA PHE A 70 -3.23 7.87 -13.20
C PHE A 70 -1.86 7.23 -13.19
N GLU A 71 -1.73 6.15 -13.95
CA GLU A 71 -0.44 5.57 -14.37
C GLU A 71 -0.25 5.91 -15.85
N LEU A 72 0.90 6.50 -16.18
CA LEU A 72 1.23 6.98 -17.52
C LEU A 72 2.33 6.08 -18.10
N PHE A 73 1.94 5.24 -19.05
CA PHE A 73 2.85 4.35 -19.73
C PHE A 73 3.36 5.00 -21.02
N ILE A 74 4.67 5.19 -21.11
CA ILE A 74 5.34 5.88 -22.22
C ILE A 74 6.57 5.09 -22.70
N HIS A 75 6.97 5.27 -23.95
CA HIS A 75 8.25 4.75 -24.44
C HIS A 75 9.43 5.27 -23.60
N PRO A 76 10.42 4.42 -23.22
CA PRO A 76 11.51 4.82 -22.33
C PRO A 76 12.32 6.03 -22.81
N GLU A 77 12.53 6.15 -24.11
CA GLU A 77 13.26 7.29 -24.71
C GLU A 77 12.58 8.65 -24.45
N LYS A 78 11.27 8.65 -24.24
CA LYS A 78 10.48 9.86 -23.99
C LYS A 78 10.18 10.10 -22.51
N SER A 79 10.46 9.13 -21.64
CA SER A 79 10.11 9.18 -20.21
C SER A 79 10.74 10.36 -19.46
N VAL A 80 12.02 10.65 -19.70
CA VAL A 80 12.73 11.77 -19.06
C VAL A 80 12.19 13.12 -19.54
N GLU A 81 11.82 13.22 -20.81
CA GLU A 81 11.23 14.41 -21.40
C GLU A 81 9.84 14.66 -20.79
N LEU A 82 8.97 13.64 -20.80
CA LEU A 82 7.64 13.70 -20.19
C LEU A 82 7.73 14.10 -18.71
N TRP A 83 8.64 13.51 -17.93
CA TRP A 83 8.85 13.85 -16.52
C TRP A 83 9.12 15.34 -16.31
N LYS A 84 10.04 15.93 -17.11
CA LYS A 84 10.37 17.35 -17.03
C LYS A 84 9.18 18.24 -17.41
N VAL A 85 8.46 17.88 -18.46
CA VAL A 85 7.29 18.64 -18.93
C VAL A 85 6.16 18.58 -17.89
N LEU A 86 5.88 17.39 -17.33
CA LEU A 86 4.90 17.23 -16.25
C LEU A 86 5.22 18.14 -15.06
N LEU A 87 6.47 18.13 -14.58
CA LEU A 87 6.87 19.01 -13.48
C LEU A 87 6.69 20.49 -13.82
N LYS A 88 7.05 20.90 -15.03
CA LYS A 88 6.88 22.29 -15.48
C LYS A 88 5.40 22.71 -15.54
N VAL A 89 4.57 21.90 -16.19
CA VAL A 89 3.14 22.17 -16.39
C VAL A 89 2.35 22.03 -15.09
N GLY A 90 2.75 21.09 -14.23
CA GLY A 90 2.10 20.81 -12.96
C GLY A 90 2.55 21.72 -11.81
N ALA A 91 3.68 22.43 -11.91
CA ALA A 91 4.17 23.30 -10.83
C ALA A 91 3.14 24.37 -10.39
N PRO A 92 2.44 25.09 -11.29
CA PRO A 92 1.37 26.04 -10.90
C PRO A 92 0.20 25.36 -10.19
N LEU A 93 0.00 24.06 -10.42
CA LEU A 93 -1.03 23.25 -9.79
C LEU A 93 -0.55 22.60 -8.48
N GLY A 94 0.73 22.75 -8.14
CA GLY A 94 1.35 22.22 -6.92
C GLY A 94 1.93 20.81 -7.06
N LEU A 95 2.18 20.33 -8.28
CA LEU A 95 2.84 19.05 -8.52
C LEU A 95 4.24 19.04 -7.90
N LYS A 96 4.59 17.93 -7.25
CA LYS A 96 5.91 17.71 -6.65
C LYS A 96 6.38 16.29 -6.94
N PRO A 97 7.69 16.07 -7.10
CA PRO A 97 8.23 14.72 -7.14
C PRO A 97 8.03 14.04 -5.78
N VAL A 98 7.76 12.74 -5.81
CA VAL A 98 7.54 11.92 -4.60
C VAL A 98 8.43 10.68 -4.65
N GLY A 99 9.12 10.40 -3.55
CA GLY A 99 9.99 9.23 -3.41
C GLY A 99 9.27 8.00 -2.88
N LEU A 100 9.98 6.87 -2.84
CA LEU A 100 9.44 5.58 -2.40
C LEU A 100 8.94 5.59 -0.95
N GLY A 101 9.66 6.24 -0.01
CA GLY A 101 9.24 6.30 1.39
C GLY A 101 7.89 7.00 1.60
N ALA A 102 7.63 8.07 0.85
CA ALA A 102 6.33 8.74 0.89
C ALA A 102 5.23 7.87 0.26
N ARG A 103 5.53 7.15 -0.83
CA ARG A 103 4.59 6.16 -1.40
C ARG A 103 4.27 5.05 -0.41
N ASP A 104 5.26 4.56 0.34
CA ASP A 104 5.06 3.52 1.35
C ASP A 104 4.21 4.01 2.52
N SER A 105 4.33 5.28 2.91
CA SER A 105 3.41 5.92 3.84
C SER A 105 1.98 5.95 3.29
N LEU A 106 1.79 6.51 2.09
CA LEU A 106 0.48 6.67 1.45
C LEU A 106 -0.25 5.32 1.23
N ARG A 107 0.44 4.30 0.72
CA ARG A 107 -0.16 2.97 0.52
C ARG A 107 -0.56 2.31 1.84
N THR A 108 0.20 2.57 2.92
CA THR A 108 -0.09 2.01 4.25
C THR A 108 -1.28 2.74 4.88
N GLU A 109 -1.35 4.06 4.73
CA GLU A 109 -2.56 4.83 5.06
C GLU A 109 -3.77 4.38 4.24
N ALA A 110 -3.60 4.02 2.97
CA ALA A 110 -4.69 3.51 2.14
C ALA A 110 -5.08 2.04 2.43
N GLY A 111 -4.28 1.30 3.21
CA GLY A 111 -4.48 -0.12 3.47
C GLY A 111 -4.20 -1.01 2.26
N LEU A 112 -3.33 -0.58 1.35
CA LEU A 112 -2.95 -1.33 0.18
C LEU A 112 -1.80 -2.30 0.51
N PRO A 113 -1.89 -3.57 0.07
CA PRO A 113 -0.91 -4.60 0.41
C PRO A 113 0.32 -4.51 -0.48
N LEU A 114 1.50 -4.69 0.11
CA LEU A 114 2.74 -4.89 -0.62
C LEU A 114 3.09 -6.39 -0.68
N TYR A 115 3.42 -6.89 -1.87
CA TYR A 115 3.94 -8.25 -2.02
C TYR A 115 5.22 -8.44 -1.20
N GLY A 116 5.33 -9.56 -0.52
CA GLY A 116 6.38 -9.85 0.47
C GLY A 116 6.04 -9.41 1.89
N HIS A 117 5.06 -8.52 2.08
CA HIS A 117 4.66 -8.00 3.39
C HIS A 117 3.25 -8.45 3.79
N GLU A 118 2.22 -7.95 3.10
CA GLU A 118 0.81 -8.28 3.38
C GLU A 118 0.28 -9.40 2.48
N MET A 119 1.06 -9.81 1.49
CA MET A 119 0.72 -10.87 0.54
C MET A 119 1.98 -11.61 0.14
N ALA A 120 1.93 -12.95 0.11
CA ALA A 120 3.08 -13.84 -0.01
C ALA A 120 4.13 -13.59 1.10
N GLY A 121 5.42 -13.67 0.76
CA GLY A 121 6.53 -13.42 1.68
C GLY A 121 6.79 -14.56 2.68
N SER A 122 7.65 -14.29 3.66
CA SER A 122 8.05 -15.24 4.71
C SER A 122 6.89 -15.75 5.56
N HIS A 123 5.82 -14.97 5.65
CA HIS A 123 4.61 -15.30 6.40
C HIS A 123 3.55 -16.06 5.58
N GLY A 124 3.76 -16.23 4.27
CA GLY A 124 2.84 -17.01 3.42
C GLY A 124 1.42 -16.44 3.32
N LEU A 125 1.24 -15.13 3.46
CA LEU A 125 -0.09 -14.50 3.50
C LEU A 125 -0.80 -14.60 2.15
N GLY A 126 -1.96 -15.25 2.13
CA GLY A 126 -2.80 -15.39 0.93
C GLY A 126 -3.53 -14.11 0.52
N VAL A 127 -4.10 -14.12 -0.68
CA VAL A 127 -4.88 -12.99 -1.24
C VAL A 127 -6.09 -12.63 -0.34
N GLY A 128 -6.74 -13.63 0.27
CA GLY A 128 -7.86 -13.38 1.18
C GLY A 128 -7.43 -12.83 2.54
N HIS A 129 -6.23 -13.16 3.04
CA HIS A 129 -5.67 -12.49 4.22
C HIS A 129 -5.51 -10.99 3.99
N ALA A 130 -5.09 -10.58 2.79
CA ALA A 130 -4.94 -9.16 2.43
C ALA A 130 -6.29 -8.44 2.19
N GLY A 131 -7.43 -9.14 2.23
CA GLY A 131 -8.75 -8.59 1.92
C GLY A 131 -9.14 -8.57 0.44
N PHE A 132 -8.38 -9.25 -0.43
CA PHE A 132 -8.57 -9.25 -1.89
C PHE A 132 -9.16 -10.55 -2.44
N GLY A 133 -9.69 -11.43 -1.58
CA GLY A 133 -10.21 -12.75 -2.00
C GLY A 133 -11.28 -12.68 -3.08
N SER A 134 -12.08 -11.61 -3.14
CA SER A 134 -13.12 -11.38 -4.16
C SER A 134 -12.57 -11.22 -5.59
N TYR A 135 -11.28 -10.92 -5.75
CA TYR A 135 -10.59 -10.85 -7.04
C TYR A 135 -10.21 -12.24 -7.57
N CYS A 136 -10.16 -13.27 -6.71
CA CYS A 136 -9.95 -14.66 -7.11
C CYS A 136 -11.28 -15.28 -7.58
N LYS A 137 -11.44 -15.43 -8.90
CA LYS A 137 -12.67 -15.96 -9.52
C LYS A 137 -12.72 -17.49 -9.47
N THR A 138 -13.06 -18.03 -8.30
CA THR A 138 -13.12 -19.49 -8.01
C THR A 138 -14.20 -20.24 -8.80
N ASN A 139 -15.16 -19.51 -9.38
CA ASN A 139 -16.15 -20.05 -10.31
C ASN A 139 -15.56 -20.43 -11.68
N LYS A 140 -14.36 -19.93 -12.03
CA LYS A 140 -13.65 -20.41 -13.22
C LYS A 140 -13.31 -21.90 -13.04
N PRO A 141 -13.54 -22.75 -14.07
CA PRO A 141 -13.26 -24.18 -13.97
C PRO A 141 -11.81 -24.47 -13.58
N TRP A 142 -10.87 -23.66 -14.09
CA TRP A 142 -9.44 -23.86 -13.86
C TRP A 142 -8.64 -22.55 -13.91
N PHE A 143 -7.63 -22.46 -13.04
CA PHE A 143 -6.48 -21.53 -13.12
C PHE A 143 -5.35 -22.05 -12.24
N ILE A 144 -4.11 -21.66 -12.53
CA ILE A 144 -2.94 -22.04 -11.73
C ILE A 144 -3.13 -21.57 -10.29
N GLY A 145 -3.02 -22.50 -9.32
CA GLY A 145 -3.19 -22.20 -7.89
C GLY A 145 -4.63 -22.20 -7.37
N ARG A 146 -5.64 -22.58 -8.19
CA ARG A 146 -7.05 -22.61 -7.75
C ARG A 146 -7.28 -23.46 -6.50
N GLN A 147 -6.78 -24.70 -6.50
CA GLN A 147 -6.95 -25.61 -5.36
C GLN A 147 -6.24 -25.07 -4.11
N ALA A 148 -4.97 -24.66 -4.24
CA ALA A 148 -4.19 -24.08 -3.15
C ALA A 148 -4.87 -22.84 -2.53
N PHE A 149 -5.47 -21.97 -3.36
CA PHE A 149 -6.24 -20.83 -2.87
C PHE A 149 -7.46 -21.26 -2.05
N LEU A 150 -8.23 -22.25 -2.52
CA LEU A 150 -9.40 -22.75 -1.80
C LEU A 150 -9.03 -23.37 -0.45
N GLU A 151 -7.96 -24.17 -0.41
CA GLU A 151 -7.44 -24.80 0.81
C GLU A 151 -6.96 -23.73 1.81
N GLN A 152 -6.23 -22.71 1.33
CA GLN A 152 -5.77 -21.61 2.16
C GLN A 152 -6.94 -20.77 2.70
N GLU A 153 -7.94 -20.46 1.89
CA GLU A 153 -9.12 -19.72 2.35
C GLU A 153 -9.95 -20.50 3.36
N ALA A 154 -10.06 -21.83 3.20
CA ALA A 154 -10.75 -22.68 4.17
C ALA A 154 -10.02 -22.74 5.52
N ALA A 155 -8.68 -22.69 5.51
CA ALA A 155 -7.84 -22.72 6.72
C ALA A 155 -7.60 -21.33 7.34
N ARG A 156 -8.05 -20.25 6.71
CA ARG A 156 -7.73 -18.87 7.11
C ARG A 156 -8.28 -18.52 8.50
N ASP A 157 -7.38 -18.25 9.44
CA ASP A 157 -7.67 -17.95 10.85
C ASP A 157 -7.63 -16.45 11.19
N GLY A 158 -7.32 -15.60 10.22
CA GLY A 158 -7.22 -14.16 10.41
C GLY A 158 -7.18 -13.35 9.11
N GLU A 159 -6.80 -12.10 9.24
CA GLU A 159 -6.69 -11.15 8.13
C GLU A 159 -5.71 -10.02 8.46
N VAL A 160 -5.30 -9.31 7.43
CA VAL A 160 -4.47 -8.11 7.55
C VAL A 160 -5.37 -6.92 7.86
N VAL A 161 -5.13 -6.26 8.98
CA VAL A 161 -5.79 -5.02 9.39
C VAL A 161 -4.88 -3.81 9.20
N ARG A 162 -5.43 -2.62 9.41
CA ARG A 162 -4.64 -1.43 9.70
C ARG A 162 -4.62 -1.19 11.20
N PHE A 163 -3.57 -0.57 11.69
CA PHE A 163 -3.50 -0.10 13.07
C PHE A 163 -2.78 1.24 13.16
N ARG A 164 -2.99 1.96 14.25
CA ARG A 164 -2.27 3.20 14.55
C ARG A 164 -1.90 3.24 16.02
N PHE A 165 -0.69 3.71 16.32
CA PHE A 165 -0.27 3.94 17.69
C PHE A 165 -1.06 5.08 18.33
N GLU A 166 -1.36 4.97 19.62
CA GLU A 166 -2.16 5.99 20.33
C GLU A 166 -1.36 7.26 20.65
N THR A 167 -0.02 7.19 20.59
CA THR A 167 0.89 8.30 20.90
C THR A 167 1.93 8.51 19.80
N LYS A 168 2.44 9.74 19.69
CA LYS A 168 3.55 10.10 18.79
C LYS A 168 4.90 9.81 19.43
N GLY A 169 5.95 9.78 18.62
CA GLY A 169 7.34 9.63 19.10
C GLY A 169 7.69 8.21 19.57
N VAL A 170 6.84 7.24 19.26
CA VAL A 170 7.10 5.82 19.54
C VAL A 170 8.12 5.25 18.55
N ARG A 171 8.73 4.11 18.89
CA ARG A 171 9.72 3.45 18.02
C ARG A 171 9.04 2.91 16.75
N MET A 172 9.79 2.87 15.63
CA MET A 172 9.29 2.23 14.42
C MET A 172 9.06 0.73 14.66
N ALA A 173 7.87 0.25 14.30
CA ALA A 173 7.60 -1.18 14.28
C ALA A 173 8.13 -1.80 12.98
N HIS A 174 8.59 -3.03 13.06
CA HIS A 174 9.16 -3.78 11.93
C HIS A 174 8.31 -5.01 11.61
N SER A 175 8.46 -5.52 10.39
CA SER A 175 7.80 -6.78 10.01
C SER A 175 8.19 -7.89 10.98
N GLY A 176 7.19 -8.62 11.48
CA GLY A 176 7.35 -9.69 12.47
C GLY A 176 7.27 -9.24 13.92
N ASP A 177 7.22 -7.93 14.21
CA ASP A 177 7.05 -7.44 15.60
C ASP A 177 5.75 -8.01 16.20
N PRO A 178 5.80 -8.68 17.37
CA PRO A 178 4.63 -9.32 17.96
C PRO A 178 3.56 -8.32 18.39
N ILE A 179 2.30 -8.70 18.17
CA ILE A 179 1.13 -7.96 18.64
C ILE A 179 0.41 -8.78 19.71
N VAL A 180 0.08 -8.13 20.83
CA VAL A 180 -0.63 -8.74 21.96
C VAL A 180 -1.96 -8.09 22.25
N ASP A 181 -2.87 -8.84 22.86
CA ASP A 181 -4.08 -8.33 23.49
C ASP A 181 -3.83 -7.74 24.89
N ALA A 182 -4.87 -7.25 25.55
CA ALA A 182 -4.81 -6.67 26.89
C ALA A 182 -4.35 -7.66 27.99
N ARG A 183 -4.38 -8.97 27.71
CA ARG A 183 -3.91 -10.02 28.63
C ARG A 183 -2.46 -10.44 28.34
N GLY A 184 -1.82 -9.84 27.33
CA GLY A 184 -0.49 -10.20 26.88
C GLY A 184 -0.44 -11.43 25.97
N THR A 185 -1.59 -11.92 25.48
CA THR A 185 -1.63 -13.04 24.55
C THR A 185 -1.21 -12.56 23.16
N VAL A 186 -0.27 -13.26 22.51
CA VAL A 186 0.10 -12.96 21.12
C VAL A 186 -1.07 -13.28 20.20
N ILE A 187 -1.52 -12.28 19.45
CA ILE A 187 -2.69 -12.34 18.55
C ILE A 187 -2.34 -12.06 17.10
N GLY A 188 -1.08 -11.74 16.80
CA GLY A 188 -0.63 -11.45 15.45
C GLY A 188 0.75 -10.80 15.40
N TYR A 189 1.07 -10.19 14.27
CA TYR A 189 2.35 -9.55 14.02
C TYR A 189 2.21 -8.39 13.02
N VAL A 190 3.11 -7.42 13.14
CA VAL A 190 3.22 -6.29 12.20
C VAL A 190 3.75 -6.78 10.85
N THR A 191 3.22 -6.25 9.74
CA THR A 191 3.71 -6.51 8.38
C THR A 191 4.38 -5.29 7.76
N SER A 192 3.81 -4.10 8.01
CA SER A 192 4.34 -2.81 7.55
C SER A 192 4.07 -1.72 8.57
N CYS A 193 4.95 -0.72 8.63
CA CYS A 193 4.77 0.47 9.45
C CYS A 193 5.38 1.69 8.75
N ALA A 194 4.71 2.82 8.82
CA ALA A 194 5.16 4.09 8.27
C ALA A 194 4.66 5.25 9.14
N VAL A 195 5.23 6.44 8.92
CA VAL A 195 4.70 7.67 9.49
C VAL A 195 3.48 8.11 8.68
N ASP A 196 2.43 8.56 9.35
CA ASP A 196 1.26 9.15 8.71
C ASP A 196 1.37 10.67 8.58
N ARG A 197 0.45 11.28 7.84
CA ARG A 197 0.39 12.74 7.62
C ARG A 197 0.33 13.56 8.91
N GLU A 198 -0.23 13.03 10.00
CA GLU A 198 -0.33 13.73 11.29
C GLU A 198 0.90 13.49 12.18
N GLY A 199 1.85 12.67 11.73
CA GLY A 199 3.09 12.34 12.43
C GLY A 199 2.95 11.22 13.46
N TYR A 200 1.87 10.45 13.43
CA TYR A 200 1.78 9.20 14.19
C TYR A 200 2.39 8.06 13.37
N LEU A 201 2.73 6.96 14.03
CA LEU A 201 3.04 5.73 13.34
C LEU A 201 1.77 4.92 13.10
N LEU A 202 1.62 4.48 11.86
CA LEU A 202 0.51 3.68 11.36
C LEU A 202 1.08 2.49 10.59
N GLY A 203 0.40 1.35 10.67
CA GLY A 203 0.86 0.15 10.03
C GLY A 203 -0.25 -0.76 9.55
N GLN A 204 0.20 -1.88 8.98
CA GLN A 204 -0.61 -3.03 8.65
C GLN A 204 -0.09 -4.21 9.46
N ALA A 205 -1.00 -5.11 9.82
CA ALA A 205 -0.67 -6.26 10.64
C ALA A 205 -1.58 -7.43 10.33
N TYR A 206 -1.04 -8.63 10.33
CA TYR A 206 -1.86 -9.83 10.40
C TYR A 206 -2.36 -9.98 11.85
N LEU A 207 -3.68 -10.13 12.02
CA LEU A 207 -4.30 -10.48 13.29
C LEU A 207 -5.21 -11.70 13.13
N GLN A 208 -5.26 -12.52 14.17
CA GLN A 208 -6.25 -13.58 14.29
C GLN A 208 -7.66 -12.99 14.32
N ARG A 209 -8.62 -13.68 13.69
CA ARG A 209 -9.99 -13.20 13.42
C ARG A 209 -10.73 -12.61 14.63
N ARG A 210 -10.45 -13.11 15.84
CA ARG A 210 -11.05 -12.61 17.08
C ARG A 210 -10.65 -11.17 17.46
N ALA A 211 -9.62 -10.62 16.84
CA ALA A 211 -9.03 -9.33 17.18
C ALA A 211 -9.03 -8.31 16.01
N THR A 212 -9.75 -8.59 14.92
CA THR A 212 -9.70 -7.76 13.70
C THR A 212 -10.73 -6.63 13.67
N ALA A 213 -11.62 -6.58 14.66
CA ALA A 213 -12.66 -5.56 14.73
C ALA A 213 -12.05 -4.15 14.88
N GLU A 214 -12.60 -3.19 14.14
CA GLU A 214 -12.23 -1.78 14.23
C GLU A 214 -12.39 -1.27 15.68
N GLY A 215 -11.41 -0.51 16.16
CA GLY A 215 -11.38 0.00 17.52
C GLY A 215 -10.79 -0.95 18.56
N THR A 216 -10.49 -2.21 18.21
CA THR A 216 -9.86 -3.17 19.13
C THR A 216 -8.52 -2.63 19.65
N PRO A 217 -8.32 -2.56 20.98
CA PRO A 217 -7.03 -2.17 21.56
C PRO A 217 -6.03 -3.32 21.43
N ILE A 218 -4.82 -2.98 21.01
CA ILE A 218 -3.70 -3.92 20.85
C ILE A 218 -2.41 -3.30 21.41
N GLY A 219 -1.43 -4.15 21.72
CA GLY A 219 -0.08 -3.73 22.10
C GLY A 219 0.95 -4.25 21.12
N VAL A 220 1.91 -3.42 20.71
CA VAL A 220 2.98 -3.82 19.77
C VAL A 220 4.33 -3.84 20.47
N TYR A 221 5.04 -4.97 20.43
CA TYR A 221 6.41 -5.06 20.90
C TYR A 221 7.37 -4.61 19.79
N GLN A 222 7.66 -3.31 19.73
CA GLN A 222 8.50 -2.71 18.70
C GLN A 222 9.97 -3.10 18.84
N GLY A 223 10.56 -3.63 17.78
CA GLY A 223 11.97 -3.95 17.74
C GLY A 223 12.38 -4.90 18.87
N ALA A 224 11.58 -5.95 19.08
CA ALA A 224 11.91 -7.02 20.00
C ALA A 224 13.29 -7.58 19.61
N SER A 225 14.33 -7.13 20.30
CA SER A 225 15.70 -7.52 20.03
C SER A 225 15.87 -9.00 20.35
N GLY A 226 16.79 -9.66 19.65
CA GLY A 226 17.15 -11.06 19.93
C GLY A 226 17.84 -11.25 21.28
N ASP A 227 18.05 -10.17 22.05
CA ASP A 227 18.69 -10.25 23.35
C ASP A 227 17.75 -10.86 24.40
N PRO A 228 18.23 -11.82 25.21
CA PRO A 228 17.41 -12.43 26.24
C PRO A 228 16.98 -11.40 27.29
N LEU A 229 15.67 -11.35 27.55
CA LEU A 229 15.11 -10.48 28.58
C LEU A 229 15.52 -10.91 29.98
N LYS A 230 15.72 -9.93 30.86
CA LYS A 230 15.93 -10.19 32.29
C LYS A 230 14.67 -10.88 32.85
N PRO A 231 14.81 -12.02 33.55
CA PRO A 231 13.65 -12.70 34.12
C PRO A 231 12.87 -11.78 35.06
N VAL A 232 11.53 -11.78 34.98
CA VAL A 232 10.64 -10.88 35.73
C VAL A 232 10.94 -10.89 37.24
N LYS A 233 11.19 -12.07 37.81
CA LYS A 233 11.54 -12.24 39.24
C LYS A 233 12.85 -11.56 39.67
N ARG A 234 13.69 -11.14 38.71
CA ARG A 234 14.99 -10.50 38.95
C ARG A 234 14.97 -9.00 38.65
N LEU A 235 13.84 -8.44 38.23
CA LEU A 235 13.70 -7.01 37.99
C LEU A 235 13.83 -6.22 39.30
N ARG A 236 14.50 -5.08 39.23
CA ARG A 236 14.76 -4.13 40.31
C ARG A 236 14.34 -2.72 39.86
N PRO A 237 14.00 -1.80 40.78
CA PRO A 237 13.76 -0.41 40.42
C PRO A 237 14.90 0.16 39.56
N GLY A 238 14.54 0.75 38.41
CA GLY A 238 15.50 1.28 37.43
C GLY A 238 15.85 0.33 36.28
N ASP A 239 15.55 -0.97 36.38
CA ASP A 239 15.69 -1.89 35.25
C ASP A 239 14.70 -1.56 34.13
N ARG A 240 15.15 -1.71 32.88
CA ARG A 240 14.27 -1.62 31.70
C ARG A 240 13.75 -3.01 31.34
N THR A 241 12.45 -3.08 31.07
CA THR A 241 11.79 -4.26 30.49
C THR A 241 10.96 -3.80 29.29
N PRO A 242 10.84 -4.60 28.22
CA PRO A 242 9.94 -4.27 27.12
C PRO A 242 8.51 -4.17 27.62
N VAL A 243 7.84 -3.08 27.23
CA VAL A 243 6.41 -2.87 27.42
C VAL A 243 5.82 -2.67 26.02
N PRO A 244 4.72 -3.36 25.67
CA PRO A 244 4.13 -3.19 24.37
C PRO A 244 3.54 -1.77 24.27
N THR A 245 3.77 -1.11 23.14
CA THR A 245 3.24 0.23 22.93
C THR A 245 1.77 0.13 22.50
N PRO A 246 0.84 0.87 23.15
CA PRO A 246 -0.57 0.85 22.79
C PRO A 246 -0.84 1.32 21.36
N ALA A 247 -1.66 0.55 20.68
CA ALA A 247 -2.18 0.87 19.36
C ALA A 247 -3.64 0.43 19.24
N ARG A 248 -4.29 0.87 18.17
CA ARG A 248 -5.70 0.56 17.92
C ARG A 248 -5.89 0.08 16.50
N VAL A 249 -6.70 -0.97 16.35
CA VAL A 249 -7.12 -1.46 15.02
C VAL A 249 -8.00 -0.40 14.35
N LEU A 250 -7.70 -0.12 13.09
CA LEU A 250 -8.45 0.77 12.22
C LEU A 250 -9.18 -0.02 11.13
N SER A 251 -10.19 0.60 10.50
CA SER A 251 -10.75 0.07 9.25
C SER A 251 -9.63 -0.18 8.22
N ARG A 252 -9.66 -1.38 7.62
CA ARG A 252 -8.69 -1.83 6.61
C ARG A 252 -8.57 -0.84 5.45
N PHE A 253 -9.69 -0.38 4.92
CA PHE A 253 -9.72 0.65 3.89
C PHE A 253 -10.34 1.92 4.49
N PRO A 254 -9.68 3.10 4.38
CA PRO A 254 -10.30 4.36 4.76
C PRO A 254 -11.62 4.55 4.00
N ARG A 255 -12.64 5.12 4.67
CA ARG A 255 -13.91 5.49 4.04
C ARG A 255 -13.81 6.90 3.44
#